data_AF-A0A7X7GUX0-F1
#
_entry.id   AF-A0A7X7GUX0-F1
#
_cell.length_a   1.000
_cell.length_b   1.000
_cell.length_c   1.000
_cell.angle_alpha   90.00
_cell.angle_beta   90.00
_cell.angle_gamma   90.00
#
_symmetry.space_group_name_H-M   'P 1'
#
loop_
_entity.id
_entity.type
_entity.pdbx_description
1 polymer ?
#
loop_
_entity_poly.entity_id
_entity_poly.type
_entity_poly.pdbx_seq_one_letter_code
_entity_poly.pdbx_strand_id
1 'polypeptide(L)' 'GVVRHQVVNDLPLGRNVDEMLRMVDALQFTEEHGEVCPAGWNKGAKGMKANPEGVAQYLAEHAKDL' A
#
# COMPACT_ATOMS: atom_id res chain seq x y z
N GLY A 1 14.47 4.67 13.46
CA GLY A 1 13.12 5.14 13.82
C GLY A 1 12.72 6.32 12.97
N VAL A 2 12.37 6.07 11.70
CA VAL A 2 11.85 7.08 10.77
C VAL A 2 10.34 6.86 10.69
N VAL A 3 9.53 7.92 10.83
CA VAL A 3 8.07 7.82 10.74
C VAL A 3 7.66 7.61 9.27
N ARG A 4 6.84 6.59 9.00
CA ARG A 4 6.37 6.23 7.64
C ARG A 4 4.88 6.47 7.41
N HIS A 5 4.09 6.50 8.46
CA HIS A 5 2.64 6.68 8.40
C HIS A 5 2.15 7.35 9.70
N GLN A 6 1.18 8.25 9.58
CA GLN A 6 0.50 8.89 10.70
C GLN A 6 -0.99 9.05 10.39
N VAL A 7 -1.83 8.75 11.37
CA VAL A 7 -3.28 9.00 11.33
C VAL A 7 -3.69 9.71 12.60
N VAL A 8 -4.41 10.82 12.44
CA VAL A 8 -4.98 11.61 13.53
C VAL A 8 -6.46 11.77 13.25
N ASN A 9 -7.28 11.30 14.18
CA ASN A 9 -8.73 11.41 14.13
C ASN A 9 -9.21 12.36 15.22
N ASP A 10 -10.33 13.04 14.98
CA ASP A 10 -11.03 13.77 16.02
C ASP A 10 -11.63 12.81 17.07
N LEU A 11 -11.97 13.31 18.26
CA LEU A 11 -12.37 12.52 19.43
C LEU A 11 -13.48 11.48 19.18
N PRO A 12 -14.55 11.76 18.40
CA PRO A 12 -15.61 10.76 18.19
C PRO A 12 -15.27 9.73 17.10
N LEU A 13 -14.14 9.84 16.41
CA LEU A 13 -13.82 9.04 15.23
C LEU A 13 -12.81 7.92 15.57
N GLY A 14 -13.33 6.72 15.77
CA GLY A 14 -12.52 5.52 15.98
C GLY A 14 -11.55 5.24 14.81
N ARG A 15 -10.39 4.67 15.12
CA ARG A 15 -9.43 4.19 14.12
C ARG A 15 -9.74 2.75 13.73
N ASN A 16 -9.31 2.34 12.53
CA ASN A 16 -9.39 0.96 12.09
C ASN A 16 -8.05 0.25 12.35
N VAL A 17 -8.06 -0.82 13.16
CA VAL A 17 -6.85 -1.60 13.49
C VAL A 17 -6.34 -2.39 12.29
N ASP A 18 -7.23 -2.92 11.46
CA ASP A 18 -6.84 -3.68 10.27
C ASP A 18 -6.06 -2.81 9.29
N GLU A 19 -6.40 -1.52 9.20
CA GLU A 19 -5.66 -0.54 8.39
C GLU A 19 -4.25 -0.28 8.95
N MET A 20 -4.09 -0.27 10.27
CA MET A 20 -2.78 -0.11 10.90
C MET A 20 -1.88 -1.32 10.61
N LEU A 21 -2.43 -2.53 10.67
CA LEU A 21 -1.72 -3.75 10.29
C LEU A 21 -1.38 -3.75 8.79
N ARG A 22 -2.32 -3.36 7.93
CA ARG A 22 -2.11 -3.25 6.48
C ARG A 22 -0.95 -2.31 6.13
N MET A 23 -0.84 -1.18 6.83
CA MET A 23 0.28 -0.24 6.63
C MET A 23 1.64 -0.82 7.05
N VAL A 24 1.68 -1.66 8.11
CA VAL A 24 2.90 -2.36 8.52
C VAL A 24 3.29 -3.42 7.48
N ASP A 25 2.33 -4.24 7.01
CA ASP A 25 2.57 -5.24 5.97
C ASP A 25 3.05 -4.57 4.67
N ALA A 26 2.47 -3.43 4.28
CA ALA A 26 2.86 -2.69 3.08
C ALA A 26 4.29 -2.15 3.17
N LEU A 27 4.68 -1.63 4.33
CA LEU A 27 6.05 -1.17 4.57
C LEU A 27 7.04 -2.32 4.44
N GLN A 28 6.77 -3.46 5.10
CA GLN A 28 7.63 -4.64 5.03
C GLN A 28 7.76 -5.17 3.61
N PHE A 29 6.64 -5.26 2.87
CA PHE A 29 6.66 -5.68 1.48
C PHE A 29 7.57 -4.79 0.62
N THR A 30 7.43 -3.47 0.74
CA THR A 30 8.26 -2.52 -0.03
C THR A 30 9.73 -2.59 0.36
N GLU A 31 10.07 -2.78 1.64
CA GLU A 31 11.45 -2.94 2.10
C GLU A 31 12.09 -4.25 1.61
N GLU A 32 11.32 -5.34 1.55
CA GLU A 32 11.79 -6.66 1.13
C GLU A 32 11.90 -6.80 -0.40
N HIS A 33 10.94 -6.27 -1.15
CA HIS A 33 10.81 -6.51 -2.60
C HIS A 33 11.30 -5.33 -3.44
N GLY A 34 11.41 -4.13 -2.86
CA GLY A 34 11.70 -2.89 -3.61
C GLY A 34 10.56 -2.43 -4.53
N GLU A 35 9.38 -3.03 -4.39
CA GLU A 35 8.16 -2.69 -5.13
C GLU A 35 7.25 -1.79 -4.29
N VAL A 36 6.44 -0.96 -4.95
CA VAL A 36 5.45 -0.10 -4.27
C VAL A 36 4.10 -0.80 -4.16
N CYS A 37 3.36 -0.48 -3.11
CA CYS A 37 2.02 -1.00 -2.85
C CYS A 37 0.95 -0.07 -3.49
N PRO A 38 0.14 -0.56 -4.45
CA PRO A 38 -0.96 0.20 -5.04
C PRO A 38 -2.09 0.52 -4.05
N ALA A 39 -3.08 1.33 -4.48
CA ALA A 39 -4.24 1.66 -3.67
C ALA A 39 -5.01 0.39 -3.26
N GLY A 40 -5.42 0.29 -2.00
CA GLY A 40 -6.13 -0.89 -1.49
C GLY A 40 -5.27 -2.16 -1.41
N TRP A 41 -3.95 -2.07 -1.61
CA TRP A 41 -3.06 -3.23 -1.50
C TRP A 41 -3.19 -3.89 -0.12
N ASN A 42 -3.28 -5.22 -0.12
CA ASN A 42 -3.29 -6.08 1.05
C ASN A 42 -2.25 -7.18 0.88
N LYS A 43 -1.84 -7.80 1.99
CA LYS A 43 -0.85 -8.87 1.99
C LYS A 43 -1.21 -9.97 0.98
N GLY A 44 -0.27 -10.29 0.10
CA GLY A 44 -0.45 -11.27 -0.99
C GLY A 44 -0.94 -10.67 -2.31
N ALA A 45 -1.35 -9.41 -2.36
CA ALA A 45 -1.64 -8.71 -3.61
C ALA A 45 -0.36 -8.34 -4.36
N LYS A 46 -0.47 -8.19 -5.68
CA LYS A 46 0.66 -7.84 -6.55
C LYS A 46 1.13 -6.40 -6.27
N GLY A 47 2.44 -6.25 -6.08
CA GLY A 47 3.10 -4.95 -6.04
C GLY A 47 3.24 -4.32 -7.43
N MET A 48 3.79 -3.12 -7.47
CA MET A 48 4.05 -2.38 -8.71
C MET A 48 5.49 -1.86 -8.71
N LYS A 49 6.17 -1.93 -9.85
CA LYS A 49 7.50 -1.33 -9.99
C LYS A 49 7.39 0.18 -10.08
N ALA A 50 8.25 0.89 -9.34
CA ALA A 50 8.26 2.35 -9.29
C ALA A 50 8.94 3.01 -10.51
N ASN A 51 8.51 2.64 -11.72
CA ASN A 51 8.96 3.24 -12.98
C ASN A 51 7.80 3.30 -14.00
N PRO A 52 7.90 4.15 -15.05
CA PRO A 52 6.79 4.35 -16.00
C PRO A 52 6.32 3.06 -16.67
N GLU A 53 7.24 2.17 -17.03
CA GLU A 53 6.94 0.88 -17.65
C GLU A 53 6.20 -0.05 -16.69
N GLY A 54 6.62 -0.08 -15.42
CA GLY A 54 6.01 -0.87 -14.36
C GLY A 54 4.59 -0.42 -14.02
N VAL A 55 4.36 0.89 -14.00
CA VAL A 55 3.02 1.46 -13.82
C VAL A 55 2.14 1.12 -15.02
N ALA A 56 2.63 1.32 -16.24
CA ALA A 56 1.87 1.01 -17.45
C ALA A 56 1.48 -0.48 -17.51
N GLN A 57 2.40 -1.37 -17.16
CA GLN A 57 2.13 -2.81 -17.10
C GLN A 57 1.09 -3.13 -16.02
N TYR A 58 1.25 -2.61 -14.81
CA TYR A 58 0.32 -2.89 -13.72
C TYR A 58 -1.11 -2.43 -14.06
N LEU A 59 -1.25 -1.21 -14.60
CA LEU A 59 -2.54 -0.66 -15.01
C LEU A 59 -3.16 -1.43 -16.17
N ALA A 60 -2.36 -1.87 -17.15
CA ALA A 60 -2.89 -2.68 -18.26
C ALA A 60 -3.43 -4.03 -17.79
N GLU A 61 -2.79 -4.66 -16.80
CA GLU A 61 -3.22 -5.95 -16.23
C GLU A 61 -4.43 -5.82 -15.29
N HIS A 62 -4.56 -4.71 -14.56
CA HIS A 62 -5.58 -4.51 -13.50
C HIS A 62 -6.64 -3.46 -13.87
N ALA A 63 -6.74 -3.06 -15.14
CA ALA A 63 -7.63 -1.99 -15.62
C ALA A 63 -9.11 -2.19 -15.27
N LYS A 64 -9.56 -3.43 -15.04
CA LYS A 64 -10.95 -3.78 -14.74
C LYS A 64 -11.28 -3.74 -13.25
N ASP A 65 -10.25 -3.73 -12.40
CA ASP A 65 -10.36 -3.81 -10.94
C ASP A 65 -10.17 -2.43 -10.28
N LEU A 66 -9.94 -1.39 -11.10
CA LEU A 66 -9.84 0.03 -10.75
C LEU A 66 -11.19 0.72 -10.94
#